data_AF-A0A7W4EJ24-F1
#
_entry.id   AF-A0A7W4EJ24-F1
#
_cell.length_a   1.000
_cell.length_b   1.000
_cell.length_c   1.000
_cell.angle_alpha   90.00
_cell.angle_beta   90.00
_cell.angle_gamma   90.00
#
_symmetry.space_group_name_H-M   'P 1'
#
loop_
_entity.id
_entity.type
_entity.pdbx_description
1 polymer ?
#
loop_
_entity_poly.entity_id
_entity_poly.type
_entity_poly.pdbx_seq_one_letter_code
_entity_poly.pdbx_strand_id
1 'polypeptide(L)'
;MELALKIFQFILSISILVVLHELGHYLPAKWFKTRAEKFFLFFDPWFSLFSMKKINGKWQYKFFSKNQPDTEVIEVDGEKKEVSINIENLPDNDWRKHPESTK
;
A
#
# COMPACT_ATOMS: atom_id res chain seq x y z
N MET A 1 -28.34 12.54 -17.65
CA MET A 1 -27.16 11.85 -18.21
C MET A 1 -25.91 12.73 -18.19
N GLU A 2 -25.98 14.00 -18.60
CA GLU A 2 -24.78 14.85 -18.66
C GLU A 2 -24.07 15.07 -17.32
N LEU A 3 -24.80 15.26 -16.23
CA LEU A 3 -24.19 15.45 -14.90
C LEU A 3 -23.36 14.23 -14.48
N ALA A 4 -23.89 13.02 -14.67
CA ALA A 4 -23.20 11.79 -14.34
C ALA A 4 -21.93 11.60 -15.17
N LEU A 5 -22.00 11.93 -16.47
CA LEU A 5 -20.83 11.87 -17.37
C LEU A 5 -19.76 12.90 -16.99
N LYS A 6 -20.16 14.13 -16.64
CA LYS A 6 -19.24 15.18 -16.18
C LYS A 6 -18.55 14.80 -14.87
N ILE A 7 -19.28 14.22 -13.92
CA ILE A 7 -18.72 13.71 -12.66
C ILE A 7 -17.74 12.56 -12.94
N PHE A 8 -18.12 11.62 -13.81
CA PHE A 8 -17.24 10.52 -14.19
C PHE A 8 -15.95 11.02 -14.87
N GLN A 9 -16.06 11.97 -15.81
CA GLN A 9 -14.90 12.58 -16.46
C GLN A 9 -14.01 13.33 -15.47
N PHE A 10 -14.60 14.04 -14.51
CA PHE A 10 -13.85 14.73 -13.46
C PHE A 10 -13.05 13.76 -12.60
N ILE A 11 -13.69 12.70 -12.09
CA ILE A 11 -13.02 11.64 -11.31
C ILE A 11 -11.94 10.98 -12.15
N LEU A 12 -12.23 10.62 -13.40
CA LEU A 12 -11.27 10.01 -14.32
C LEU A 12 -10.05 10.92 -14.57
N SER A 13 -10.28 12.22 -14.78
CA SER A 13 -9.21 13.19 -14.99
C SER A 13 -8.29 13.30 -13.77
N ILE A 14 -8.85 13.32 -12.56
CA ILE A 14 -8.05 13.37 -11.34
C ILE A 14 -7.36 12.03 -11.09
N SER A 15 -8.01 10.88 -11.34
CA SER A 15 -7.35 9.56 -11.27
C SER A 15 -6.07 9.54 -12.08
N ILE A 16 -6.13 9.97 -13.34
CA ILE A 16 -4.97 9.99 -14.23
C ILE A 16 -3.88 10.93 -13.69
N LEU A 17 -4.25 12.12 -13.22
CA LEU A 17 -3.31 13.08 -12.64
C LEU A 17 -2.59 12.53 -11.41
N VAL A 18 -3.31 11.85 -10.51
CA VAL A 18 -2.74 11.26 -9.28
C VAL A 18 -1.80 10.12 -9.62
N VAL A 19 -2.15 9.24 -10.57
CA VAL A 19 -1.23 8.19 -11.04
C VAL A 19 0.06 8.80 -11.58
N LEU A 20 -0.04 9.84 -12.40
CA LEU A 20 1.13 10.54 -12.92
C LEU A 20 1.95 11.22 -11.82
N HIS A 21 1.30 11.79 -10.81
CA HIS A 21 1.95 12.40 -9.64
C HIS A 21 2.73 11.36 -8.83
N GLU A 22 2.11 10.23 -8.49
CA GLU A 22 2.78 9.14 -7.77
C GLU A 22 3.87 8.48 -8.60
N LEU A 23 3.67 8.34 -9.92
CA LEU A 23 4.72 7.90 -10.84
C LEU A 23 5.91 8.88 -10.85
N GLY A 24 5.63 10.19 -10.76
CA GLY A 24 6.62 11.25 -10.61
C GLY A 24 7.45 11.14 -9.31
N HIS A 25 6.90 10.55 -8.24
CA HIS A 25 7.65 10.19 -7.03
C HIS A 25 8.36 8.84 -7.15
N TYR A 26 7.76 7.88 -7.86
CA TYR A 26 8.34 6.56 -8.08
C TYR A 26 9.62 6.58 -8.92
N LEU A 27 9.66 7.39 -9.98
CA LEU A 27 10.84 7.52 -10.83
C LEU A 27 12.10 7.97 -10.05
N PRO A 28 12.06 9.05 -9.25
CA PRO A 28 13.19 9.42 -8.40
C PRO A 28 13.43 8.37 -7.32
N ALA A 29 12.40 7.79 -6.69
CA ALA A 29 12.60 6.70 -5.72
C ALA A 29 13.39 5.53 -6.34
N LYS A 30 13.04 5.11 -7.55
CA LYS A 30 13.77 4.08 -8.30
C LYS A 30 15.20 4.49 -8.62
N TRP A 31 15.44 5.76 -8.97
CA TRP A 31 16.77 6.28 -9.25
C TRP A 31 17.65 6.29 -8.00
N PHE A 32 17.10 6.71 -6.86
CA PHE A 32 17.78 6.75 -5.56
C PHE A 32 17.79 5.39 -4.83
N LYS A 33 17.26 4.33 -5.46
CA LYS A 33 17.08 3.00 -4.85
C LYS A 33 16.28 3.06 -3.54
N THR A 34 15.39 4.03 -3.43
CA THR A 34 14.43 4.18 -2.33
C THR A 34 13.18 3.34 -2.63
N ARG A 35 12.66 2.67 -1.61
CA ARG A 35 11.46 1.83 -1.73
C ARG A 35 10.21 2.69 -1.78
N ALA A 36 9.41 2.53 -2.83
CA ALA A 36 8.03 3.02 -2.86
C ALA A 36 7.14 1.91 -2.30
N GLU A 37 6.56 2.13 -1.12
CA GLU A 37 5.90 1.06 -0.36
C GLU A 37 4.49 0.74 -0.88
N LYS A 38 3.72 1.75 -1.26
CA LYS A 38 2.31 1.62 -1.64
C LYS A 38 1.98 2.69 -2.69
N PHE A 39 1.30 2.29 -3.77
CA PHE A 39 0.73 3.22 -4.76
C PHE A 39 -0.77 3.36 -4.48
N PHE A 40 -1.26 4.58 -4.32
CA PHE A 40 -2.65 4.85 -4.00
C PHE A 40 -3.30 5.80 -5.01
N LEU A 41 -4.45 5.36 -5.54
CA LEU A 41 -5.29 6.21 -6.35
C LEU A 41 -6.25 6.96 -5.40
N PHE A 42 -5.94 8.24 -5.11
CA PHE A 42 -6.69 9.19 -4.26
C PHE A 42 -6.31 9.23 -2.77
N PHE A 43 -6.83 8.32 -1.95
CA PHE A 43 -6.67 8.32 -0.50
C PHE A 43 -6.56 6.89 0.01
N ASP A 44 -6.17 6.72 1.27
CA ASP A 44 -6.11 5.43 1.95
C ASP A 44 -7.32 5.23 2.90
N PRO A 45 -8.56 5.05 2.39
CA PRO A 45 -9.75 4.98 3.22
C PRO A 45 -9.85 3.61 3.92
N TRP A 46 -9.01 3.30 4.91
CA TRP A 46 -9.01 2.04 5.69
C TRP A 46 -8.87 0.71 4.89
N PHE A 47 -9.06 0.72 3.57
CA PHE A 47 -8.97 -0.42 2.68
C PHE A 47 -8.25 -0.02 1.39
N SER A 48 -7.41 -0.93 0.91
CA SER A 48 -6.80 -0.85 -0.41
C SER A 48 -7.72 -1.51 -1.44
N LEU A 49 -8.10 -0.75 -2.47
CA LEU A 49 -8.91 -1.26 -3.59
C LEU A 49 -8.20 -2.40 -4.33
N PHE A 50 -6.89 -2.29 -4.48
CA PHE A 50 -6.07 -3.27 -5.17
C PHE A 50 -4.65 -3.27 -4.60
N SER A 51 -4.21 -4.45 -4.15
CA SER A 51 -2.86 -4.70 -3.65
C SER A 51 -2.24 -5.84 -4.44
N MET A 52 -1.03 -5.61 -4.94
CA MET A 52 -0.29 -6.60 -5.72
C MET A 52 1.10 -6.77 -5.11
N LYS A 53 1.49 -8.01 -4.83
CA LYS A 53 2.79 -8.32 -4.24
C LYS A 53 3.38 -9.56 -4.87
N LYS A 54 4.70 -9.58 -5.00
CA LYS A 54 5.43 -10.77 -5.45
C LYS A 54 5.88 -11.58 -4.24
N ILE A 55 5.28 -12.74 -4.03
CA ILE A 55 5.59 -13.65 -2.92
C ILE A 55 6.19 -14.94 -3.52
N ASN A 56 7.40 -15.31 -3.11
CA ASN A 56 8.11 -16.50 -3.58
C ASN A 56 8.12 -16.65 -5.11
N GLY A 57 8.34 -15.54 -5.82
CA GLY A 57 8.39 -15.52 -7.29
C GLY A 57 7.02 -15.49 -8.00
N LYS A 58 5.90 -15.67 -7.29
CA LYS A 58 4.55 -15.61 -7.84
C LYS A 58 3.87 -14.28 -7.52
N TRP A 59 3.17 -13.72 -8.50
CA TRP A 59 2.30 -12.57 -8.26
C TRP A 59 1.08 -12.99 -7.49
N GLN A 60 0.81 -12.29 -6.40
CA GLN A 60 -0.39 -12.43 -5.61
C GLN A 60 -1.16 -11.12 -5.69
N TYR A 61 -2.49 -11.24 -5.79
CA TYR A 61 -3.40 -10.11 -5.93
C TYR A 61 -4.43 -10.16 -4.81
N LYS A 62 -4.69 -9.01 -4.19
CA LYS A 62 -5.77 -8.82 -3.23
C LYS A 62 -6.62 -7.64 -3.67
N PHE A 63 -7.93 -7.85 -3.67
CA PHE A 63 -8.93 -6.81 -3.89
C PHE A 63 -9.60 -6.50 -2.56
N PHE A 64 -9.80 -5.21 -2.25
CA PHE A 64 -10.46 -4.75 -1.01
C PHE A 64 -9.80 -5.26 0.28
N SER A 65 -8.48 -5.29 0.35
CA SER A 65 -7.79 -5.66 1.59
C SER A 65 -7.84 -4.50 2.59
N LYS A 66 -8.19 -4.78 3.85
CA LYS A 66 -8.04 -3.81 4.94
C LYS A 66 -6.56 -3.42 5.10
N ASN A 67 -6.31 -2.15 5.40
CA ASN A 67 -4.97 -1.70 5.75
C ASN A 67 -4.60 -2.30 7.09
N GLN A 68 -3.61 -3.17 7.07
CA GLN A 68 -3.09 -3.77 8.29
C GLN A 68 -2.03 -2.84 8.85
N PRO A 69 -2.02 -2.57 10.17
CA PRO A 69 -0.95 -1.82 10.78
C PRO A 69 0.36 -2.60 10.69
N ASP A 70 1.44 -1.88 10.42
CA ASP A 70 2.80 -2.38 10.36
C ASP A 70 3.49 -2.37 11.75
N THR A 71 2.77 -1.89 12.77
CA THR A 71 3.21 -1.70 14.15
C THR A 71 2.29 -2.44 15.11
N GLU A 72 2.87 -3.11 16.11
CA GLU A 72 2.17 -3.67 17.25
C GLU A 72 2.47 -2.84 18.50
N VAL A 73 1.44 -2.60 19.33
CA VAL A 73 1.60 -1.90 20.61
C VAL A 73 1.96 -2.95 21.65
N ILE A 74 3.21 -2.92 22.11
CA ILE A 74 3.70 -3.81 23.16
C ILE A 74 3.83 -2.98 24.44
N GLU A 75 3.28 -3.50 25.54
CA GLU A 75 3.38 -2.87 26.85
C GLU A 75 4.64 -3.39 27.54
N VAL A 76 5.65 -2.52 27.70
CA VAL A 76 6.90 -2.85 28.39
C VAL A 76 7.06 -1.83 29.52
N ASP A 77 7.10 -2.31 30.76
CA ASP A 77 7.26 -1.49 31.97
C ASP A 77 6.20 -0.39 32.17
N GLY A 78 4.95 -0.64 31.74
CA GLY A 78 3.83 0.31 31.90
C GLY A 78 3.81 1.46 30.89
N GLU A 79 4.75 1.49 29.94
CA GLU A 79 4.75 2.39 28.79
C GLU A 79 4.30 1.63 27.54
N LYS A 80 3.31 2.18 26.82
CA LYS A 80 2.89 1.68 25.50
C LYS A 80 3.91 2.11 24.46
N LYS A 81 4.68 1.16 23.92
CA LYS A 81 5.65 1.43 22.85
C LYS A 81 5.15 0.82 21.55
N GLU A 82 5.17 1.65 20.51
CA GLU A 82 4.91 1.26 19.14
C GLU A 82 6.17 0.58 18.59
N VAL A 83 6.12 -0.74 18.45
CA VAL A 83 7.24 -1.54 17.93
C VAL A 83 6.84 -2.15 16.59
N SER A 84 7.77 -2.18 15.64
CA SER A 84 7.58 -2.85 14.36
C SER A 84 7.26 -4.33 14.55
N ILE A 85 6.26 -4.84 13.82
CA ILE A 85 5.83 -6.23 13.92
C ILE A 85 6.99 -7.17 13.60
N ASN A 86 7.20 -8.18 14.45
CA ASN A 86 8.23 -9.18 14.24
C ASN A 86 7.74 -10.19 13.18
N ILE A 87 8.21 -10.01 11.95
CA ILE A 87 7.74 -10.71 10.74
C ILE A 87 7.81 -12.24 10.88
N GLU A 88 8.76 -12.74 11.66
CA GLU A 88 9.01 -14.17 11.87
C GLU A 88 7.87 -14.88 12.61
N ASN A 89 7.18 -14.16 13.51
CA ASN A 89 6.08 -14.70 14.31
C ASN A 89 4.73 -14.69 13.59
N LEU A 90 4.66 -14.14 12.38
CA LEU A 90 3.44 -14.11 11.59
C LEU A 90 3.12 -15.49 10.99
N PRO A 91 1.84 -15.85 10.84
CA PRO A 91 1.45 -17.10 10.20
C PRO A 91 1.86 -17.11 8.72
N ASP A 92 2.17 -18.29 8.17
CA ASP A 92 2.70 -18.44 6.79
C ASP A 92 1.76 -17.95 5.69
N ASN A 93 0.48 -17.82 6.00
CA ASN A 93 -0.55 -17.29 5.10
C ASN A 93 -0.71 -15.76 5.19
N ASP A 94 0.00 -15.07 6.10
CA ASP A 94 -0.06 -13.63 6.25
C ASP A 94 0.77 -12.93 5.16
N TRP A 95 0.16 -11.93 4.54
CA TRP A 95 0.76 -11.09 3.51
C TRP A 95 1.94 -10.26 4.00
N ARG A 96 1.97 -9.96 5.30
CA ARG A 96 3.03 -9.20 5.98
C ARG A 96 4.28 -10.03 6.24
N LYS A 97 4.17 -11.37 6.27
CA LYS A 97 5.30 -12.28 6.51
C LYS A 97 6.37 -12.22 5.41
N HIS A 98 5.94 -11.93 4.19
CA HIS A 98 6.85 -11.84 3.06
C HIS A 98 7.22 -10.38 2.84
N PRO A 99 8.40 -9.87 3.21
CA PRO A 99 8.77 -8.51 2.88
C PRO A 99 8.77 -8.31 1.34
N GLU A 100 8.31 -7.14 0.89
CA GLU A 100 8.29 -6.77 -0.52
C GLU A 100 9.72 -6.89 -1.11
N SER A 101 9.92 -7.80 -2.07
CA SER A 101 11.22 -8.07 -2.69
C SER A 101 11.57 -7.06 -3.80
N THR A 102 11.47 -5.77 -3.51
CA THR A 102 12.04 -4.75 -4.39
C THR A 102 13.43 -4.40 -3.84
N LYS A 103 14.44 -5.10 -4.35
CA LYS A 103 15.85 -4.69 -4.24
C LYS A 103 16.16 -3.60 -5.26
#